data_AF-A0A8J4JTD9-F1
#
_entry.id   AF-A0A8J4JTD9-F1
#
_cell.length_a   1.000
_cell.length_b   1.000
_cell.length_c   1.000
_cell.angle_alpha   90.00
_cell.angle_beta   90.00
_cell.angle_gamma   90.00
#
_symmetry.space_group_name_H-M   'P 1'
#
loop_
_entity.id
_entity.type
_entity.pdbx_description
1 polymer ?
#
loop_
_entity_poly.entity_id
_entity_poly.type
_entity_poly.pdbx_seq_one_letter_code
_entity_poly.pdbx_strand_id
1 'polypeptide(L)'
;FPLYWFSMPAIMKGWMDRVLVQGFAYEFPNCYDSGLLKNKLALFSFTTGGSREMYAKGGISGDIRYLLWPMQHGIMHFCGVKVLAPHICFAPEYVSEEKRKEMLTAWAQRLKTLWKEEPINCSPEWYFK
;
A
#
# COMPACT_ATOMS: atom_id res chain seq x y z
N PHE A 1 7.74 4.32 0.56
CA PHE A 1 7.69 5.80 0.42
C PHE A 1 7.28 6.41 1.76
N PRO A 2 7.61 7.67 2.09
CA PRO A 2 7.02 8.34 3.26
C PRO A 2 5.58 8.76 2.95
N LEU A 3 4.64 8.52 3.87
CA LEU A 3 3.26 8.94 3.73
C LEU A 3 3.18 10.47 3.78
N TYR A 4 2.79 11.10 2.67
CA TYR A 4 2.68 12.55 2.53
C TYR A 4 1.21 12.90 2.36
N TRP A 5 0.68 13.74 3.26
CA TRP A 5 -0.72 14.18 3.21
C TRP A 5 -1.70 13.02 2.96
N PHE A 6 -1.58 11.95 3.75
CA PHE A 6 -2.47 10.79 3.71
C PHE A 6 -2.43 10.03 2.37
N SER A 7 -1.37 10.24 1.57
CA SER A 7 -1.15 9.62 0.27
C SER A 7 0.35 9.40 0.00
N MET A 8 0.68 9.03 -1.23
CA MET A 8 2.06 8.94 -1.71
C MET A 8 2.65 10.32 -2.05
N PRO A 9 3.99 10.47 -2.08
CA PRO A 9 4.63 11.70 -2.55
C PRO A 9 4.24 12.04 -3.99
N ALA A 10 4.16 13.33 -4.31
CA ALA A 10 3.73 13.81 -5.63
C ALA A 10 4.52 13.22 -6.80
N ILE A 11 5.84 13.00 -6.63
CA ILE A 11 6.68 12.34 -7.65
C ILE A 11 6.22 10.91 -7.95
N MET A 12 5.75 10.16 -6.94
CA MET A 12 5.23 8.81 -7.11
C MET A 12 3.84 8.84 -7.75
N LYS A 13 2.98 9.78 -7.33
CA LYS A 13 1.68 9.98 -7.97
C LYS A 13 1.84 10.35 -9.45
N GLY A 14 2.77 11.24 -9.78
CA GLY A 14 3.08 11.61 -11.16
C GLY A 14 3.67 10.46 -11.98
N TRP A 15 4.41 9.53 -11.35
CA TRP A 15 4.82 8.29 -12.02
C TRP A 15 3.61 7.42 -12.38
N MET A 16 2.69 7.22 -11.43
CA MET A 16 1.46 6.45 -11.69
C MET A 16 0.65 7.07 -12.83
N ASP A 17 0.45 8.39 -12.80
CA ASP A 17 -0.34 9.11 -13.81
C ASP A 17 0.25 9.04 -15.22
N ARG A 18 1.58 9.01 -15.32
CA ARG A 18 2.28 9.02 -16.62
C ARG A 18 2.58 7.63 -17.17
N VAL A 19 2.60 6.61 -16.33
CA VAL A 19 3.02 5.24 -16.71
C VAL A 19 1.82 4.29 -16.77
N LEU A 20 0.85 4.41 -15.87
CA LEU A 20 -0.32 3.53 -15.83
C LEU A 20 -1.42 4.03 -16.77
N VAL A 21 -1.09 4.11 -18.06
CA VAL A 21 -1.97 4.65 -19.10
C VAL A 21 -2.90 3.58 -19.68
N GLN A 22 -4.00 4.04 -20.29
CA GLN A 22 -4.93 3.19 -21.02
C GLN A 22 -4.22 2.46 -22.20
N GLY A 23 -4.59 1.21 -22.45
CA GLY A 23 -3.99 0.35 -23.46
C GLY A 23 -2.70 -0.34 -23.00
N PHE A 24 -2.12 0.09 -21.87
CA PHE A 24 -0.99 -0.57 -21.23
C PHE A 24 -1.36 -1.18 -19.89
N ALA A 25 -1.88 -0.38 -18.95
CA ALA A 25 -2.17 -0.83 -17.59
C ALA A 25 -3.64 -1.26 -17.39
N TYR A 26 -4.55 -0.60 -18.10
CA TYR A 26 -5.98 -0.90 -18.08
C TYR A 26 -6.60 -0.57 -19.46
N GLU A 27 -7.80 -1.06 -19.70
CA GLU A 27 -8.63 -0.66 -20.84
C GLU A 27 -10.10 -0.75 -20.44
N PHE A 28 -11.02 -0.10 -21.14
CA PHE A 28 -12.44 -0.36 -20.93
C PHE A 28 -12.93 -1.41 -21.95
N PRO A 29 -13.59 -2.50 -21.51
CA PRO A 29 -14.10 -2.75 -20.15
C PRO A 29 -13.13 -3.48 -19.19
N ASN A 30 -11.89 -3.76 -19.61
CA ASN A 30 -10.89 -4.53 -18.85
C ASN A 30 -10.22 -3.74 -17.70
N CYS A 31 -10.90 -3.68 -16.55
CA CYS A 31 -10.39 -3.11 -15.29
C CYS A 31 -10.62 -4.06 -14.10
N TYR A 32 -10.05 -3.74 -12.94
CA TYR A 32 -10.06 -4.61 -11.77
C TYR A 32 -9.51 -6.01 -12.13
N ASP A 33 -10.19 -7.10 -11.78
CA ASP A 33 -9.69 -8.47 -12.00
C ASP A 33 -9.40 -8.82 -13.47
N SER A 34 -9.95 -8.06 -14.41
CA SER A 34 -9.68 -8.21 -15.86
C SER A 34 -8.61 -7.25 -16.40
N GLY A 35 -8.05 -6.37 -15.56
CA GLY A 35 -7.03 -5.39 -15.92
C GLY A 35 -5.79 -5.99 -16.57
N LEU A 36 -5.09 -5.19 -17.35
CA LEU A 36 -4.01 -5.67 -18.22
C LEU A 36 -2.76 -6.12 -17.45
N LEU A 37 -2.64 -5.75 -16.16
CA LEU A 37 -1.53 -6.15 -15.28
C LEU A 37 -1.90 -7.28 -14.29
N LYS A 38 -2.98 -8.03 -14.55
CA LYS A 38 -3.56 -9.04 -13.63
C LYS A 38 -2.66 -10.17 -13.10
N ASN A 39 -1.53 -10.42 -13.76
CA ASN A 39 -0.57 -11.46 -13.34
C ASN A 39 0.59 -10.90 -12.51
N LYS A 40 0.46 -9.67 -11.99
CA LYS A 40 1.49 -9.02 -11.18
C LYS A 40 1.05 -8.87 -9.73
N LEU A 41 2.04 -8.76 -8.85
CA LEU A 41 1.87 -8.43 -7.44
C LEU A 41 2.36 -7.00 -7.19
N ALA A 42 1.72 -6.31 -6.24
CA ALA A 42 2.20 -5.04 -5.69
C ALA A 42 2.19 -5.08 -4.16
N LEU A 43 3.17 -4.41 -3.56
CA LEU A 43 3.27 -4.22 -2.12
C LEU A 43 3.58 -2.76 -1.82
N PHE A 44 2.83 -2.18 -0.90
CA PHE A 44 3.08 -0.84 -0.39
C PHE A 44 3.97 -0.94 0.85
N SER A 45 5.22 -0.48 0.75
CA SER A 45 6.12 -0.33 1.90
C SER A 45 6.29 1.15 2.19
N PHE A 46 5.80 1.61 3.35
CA PHE A 46 5.80 3.04 3.67
C PHE A 46 6.04 3.34 5.15
N THR A 47 6.50 4.55 5.41
CA THR A 47 6.72 5.10 6.75
C THR A 47 5.71 6.20 7.03
N THR A 48 5.38 6.44 8.30
CA THR A 48 4.50 7.53 8.72
C THR A 48 5.21 8.40 9.77
N GLY A 49 4.83 9.68 9.84
CA GLY A 49 5.19 10.51 11.00
C GLY A 49 4.38 10.13 12.24
N GLY A 50 3.07 9.90 12.08
CA GLY A 50 2.17 9.52 13.17
C GLY A 50 2.37 8.07 13.66
N SER A 51 2.02 7.83 14.93
CA SER A 51 2.12 6.50 15.54
C SER A 51 1.04 5.54 15.04
N ARG A 52 1.15 4.26 15.39
CA ARG A 52 0.13 3.25 15.05
C ARG A 52 -1.22 3.58 15.67
N GLU A 53 -1.23 4.12 16.88
CA GLU A 53 -2.42 4.45 17.67
C GLU A 53 -3.20 5.60 17.03
N MET A 54 -2.50 6.60 16.46
CA MET A 54 -3.14 7.69 15.73
C MET A 54 -3.93 7.18 14.51
N TYR A 55 -3.42 6.12 13.87
CA TYR A 55 -4.04 5.49 12.71
C TYR A 55 -4.86 4.22 13.03
N ALA A 56 -5.25 4.04 14.30
CA ALA A 56 -6.24 3.04 14.66
C ALA A 56 -7.65 3.52 14.27
N LYS A 57 -8.63 2.60 14.22
CA LYS A 57 -10.02 2.93 13.85
C LYS A 57 -10.65 4.05 14.68
N GLY A 58 -10.31 4.15 15.97
CA GLY A 58 -10.71 5.23 16.88
C GLY A 58 -9.65 6.31 17.09
N GLY A 59 -8.52 6.23 16.39
CA GLY A 59 -7.45 7.20 16.46
C GLY A 59 -7.80 8.48 15.72
N ILE A 60 -7.12 9.59 16.06
CA ILE A 60 -7.40 10.93 15.52
C ILE A 60 -7.23 11.01 13.99
N SER A 61 -6.41 10.15 13.40
CA SER A 61 -6.18 10.10 11.95
C SER A 61 -7.06 9.06 11.23
N GLY A 62 -7.86 8.29 11.98
CA GLY A 62 -8.68 7.19 11.45
C GLY A 62 -7.86 5.96 11.06
N ASP A 63 -8.55 4.86 10.72
CA ASP A 63 -7.89 3.61 10.34
C ASP A 63 -6.96 3.83 9.13
N ILE A 64 -5.70 3.39 9.24
CA ILE A 64 -4.72 3.48 8.15
C ILE A 64 -5.24 2.88 6.84
N ARG A 65 -6.10 1.86 6.93
CA ARG A 65 -6.67 1.19 5.76
C ARG A 65 -7.54 2.14 4.94
N TYR A 66 -8.22 3.11 5.55
CA TYR A 66 -9.02 4.08 4.80
C TYR A 66 -8.18 4.84 3.76
N LEU A 67 -6.92 5.12 4.11
CA LEU A 67 -6.00 5.87 3.27
C LEU A 67 -5.46 5.01 2.13
N LEU A 68 -5.39 3.70 2.34
CA LEU A 68 -4.89 2.74 1.37
C LEU A 68 -5.89 2.46 0.26
N TRP A 69 -7.20 2.62 0.48
CA TRP A 69 -8.23 2.36 -0.52
C TRP A 69 -7.97 3.01 -1.89
N PRO A 70 -7.81 4.34 -2.01
CA PRO A 70 -7.59 4.96 -3.31
C PRO A 70 -6.31 4.51 -4.00
N MET A 71 -5.28 4.10 -3.24
CA MET A 71 -3.99 3.70 -3.80
C MET A 71 -3.94 2.21 -4.18
N GLN A 72 -4.38 1.33 -3.29
CA GLN A 72 -4.36 -0.10 -3.49
C GLN A 72 -5.50 -0.56 -4.40
N HIS A 73 -6.73 -0.13 -4.11
CA HIS A 73 -7.88 -0.50 -4.92
C HIS A 73 -8.00 0.37 -6.17
N GLY A 74 -8.02 1.69 -6.00
CA GLY A 74 -8.28 2.64 -7.08
C GLY A 74 -7.20 2.73 -8.15
N ILE A 75 -5.95 2.37 -7.84
CA ILE A 75 -4.83 2.42 -8.80
C ILE A 75 -4.35 1.01 -9.13
N MET A 76 -3.87 0.25 -8.14
CA MET A 76 -3.22 -1.03 -8.43
C MET A 76 -4.22 -2.12 -8.81
N HIS A 77 -5.24 -2.34 -8.00
CA HIS A 77 -6.28 -3.34 -8.30
C HIS A 77 -7.05 -2.95 -9.54
N PHE A 78 -7.33 -1.66 -9.78
CA PHE A 78 -7.94 -1.18 -11.03
C PHE A 78 -7.17 -1.64 -12.29
N CYS A 79 -5.83 -1.70 -12.23
CA CYS A 79 -4.98 -2.22 -13.30
C CYS A 79 -4.89 -3.77 -13.32
N GLY A 80 -5.62 -4.46 -12.43
CA GLY A 80 -5.62 -5.89 -12.20
C GLY A 80 -4.56 -6.41 -11.25
N VAL A 81 -3.66 -5.56 -10.76
CA VAL A 81 -2.56 -6.01 -9.91
C VAL A 81 -3.11 -6.56 -8.60
N LYS A 82 -2.67 -7.77 -8.23
CA LYS A 82 -2.99 -8.36 -6.93
C LYS A 82 -2.14 -7.68 -5.85
N VAL A 83 -2.78 -7.19 -4.80
CA VAL A 83 -2.11 -6.38 -3.77
C VAL A 83 -1.78 -7.25 -2.56
N LEU A 84 -0.51 -7.25 -2.13
CA LEU A 84 -0.09 -7.86 -0.86
C LEU A 84 -0.36 -6.91 0.31
N ALA A 85 -0.45 -7.45 1.53
CA ALA A 85 -0.63 -6.63 2.72
C ALA A 85 0.47 -5.55 2.82
N PRO A 86 0.12 -4.30 3.22
CA PRO A 86 1.11 -3.24 3.30
C PRO A 86 2.18 -3.54 4.36
N HIS A 87 3.40 -3.06 4.15
CA HIS A 87 4.42 -3.00 5.19
C HIS A 87 4.51 -1.55 5.70
N ILE A 88 4.19 -1.35 6.97
CA ILE A 88 4.04 0.00 7.54
C ILE A 88 4.97 0.14 8.75
N CYS A 89 5.92 1.06 8.64
CA CYS A 89 6.79 1.45 9.74
C CYS A 89 6.26 2.76 10.35
N PHE A 90 5.54 2.65 11.46
CA PHE A 90 4.94 3.80 12.13
C PHE A 90 5.96 4.59 12.95
N ALA A 91 5.97 5.92 12.78
CA ALA A 91 6.74 6.87 13.57
C ALA A 91 8.24 6.50 13.78
N PRO A 92 9.00 6.08 12.75
CA PRO A 92 10.38 5.61 12.93
C PRO A 92 11.32 6.72 13.46
N GLU A 93 10.95 7.99 13.26
CA GLU A 93 11.66 9.16 13.78
C GLU A 93 11.56 9.30 15.31
N TYR A 94 10.53 8.73 15.93
CA TYR A 94 10.21 8.90 17.35
C TYR A 94 10.45 7.63 18.19
N VAL A 95 11.06 6.60 17.61
CA VAL A 95 11.41 5.35 18.31
C VAL A 95 12.92 5.22 18.51
N SER A 96 13.34 4.31 19.40
CA SER A 96 14.76 4.05 19.66
C SER A 96 15.47 3.48 18.43
N GLU A 97 16.81 3.53 18.45
CA GLU A 97 17.61 2.93 17.38
C GLU A 97 17.40 1.43 17.27
N GLU A 98 17.31 0.74 18.41
CA GLU A 98 17.00 -0.69 18.48
C GLU A 98 15.67 -0.97 17.78
N LYS A 99 14.66 -0.14 18.02
CA LYS A 99 13.35 -0.32 17.37
C LYS A 99 13.39 -0.09 15.87
N ARG A 100 14.19 0.86 15.39
CA ARG A 100 14.42 1.03 13.94
C ARG A 100 15.13 -0.20 13.33
N LYS A 101 16.11 -0.78 14.02
CA LYS A 101 16.78 -2.02 13.59
C LYS A 101 15.82 -3.20 13.56
N GLU A 102 14.91 -3.30 14.52
CA GLU A 102 13.83 -4.29 14.50
C GLU A 102 12.91 -4.12 13.29
N MET A 103 12.48 -2.89 12.98
CA MET A 103 11.65 -2.61 11.79
C MET A 103 12.34 -3.06 10.50
N LEU A 104 13.63 -2.74 10.33
CA LEU A 104 14.43 -3.19 9.19
C LEU A 104 14.56 -4.72 9.13
N THR A 105 14.78 -5.36 10.28
CA THR A 105 14.88 -6.82 10.39
C THR A 105 13.56 -7.50 10.04
N ALA A 106 12.44 -6.96 10.52
CA ALA A 106 11.11 -7.47 10.21
C ALA A 106 10.81 -7.38 8.71
N TRP A 107 11.19 -6.27 8.06
CA TRP A 107 11.07 -6.14 6.60
C TRP A 107 11.89 -7.18 5.85
N ALA A 108 13.18 -7.30 6.19
CA ALA A 108 14.08 -8.26 5.56
C ALA A 108 13.60 -9.70 5.75
N GLN A 109 13.05 -10.03 6.93
CA GLN A 109 12.52 -11.35 7.21
C GLN A 109 11.25 -11.66 6.40
N ARG A 110 10.32 -10.71 6.29
CA ARG A 110 9.12 -10.87 5.46
C ARG A 110 9.47 -11.14 4.00
N LEU A 111 10.45 -10.41 3.46
CA LEU A 111 10.88 -10.54 2.07
C LEU A 111 11.35 -11.95 1.69
N LYS A 112 11.89 -12.73 2.63
CA LYS A 112 12.34 -14.12 2.39
C LYS A 112 11.22 -15.06 1.97
N THR A 113 9.99 -14.77 2.37
CA THR A 113 8.81 -15.61 2.08
C THR A 113 7.72 -14.87 1.31
N LEU A 114 8.01 -13.68 0.80
CA LEU A 114 7.02 -12.78 0.19
C LEU A 114 6.23 -13.45 -0.93
N TRP A 115 6.90 -14.25 -1.76
CA TRP A 115 6.28 -14.95 -2.90
C TRP A 115 5.33 -16.08 -2.51
N LYS A 116 5.26 -16.43 -1.22
CA LYS A 116 4.32 -17.40 -0.66
C LYS A 116 3.15 -16.73 0.05
N GLU A 117 3.14 -15.41 0.15
CA GLU A 117 2.03 -14.68 0.77
C GLU A 117 0.82 -14.64 -0.18
N GLU A 118 -0.36 -14.84 0.39
CA GLU A 118 -1.60 -14.59 -0.31
C GLU A 118 -1.90 -13.08 -0.35
N PRO A 119 -2.34 -12.54 -1.50
CA PRO A 119 -2.82 -11.18 -1.62
C PRO A 119 -3.99 -10.88 -0.67
N ILE A 120 -4.13 -9.61 -0.28
CA ILE A 120 -5.31 -9.17 0.45
C ILE A 120 -6.55 -9.26 -0.45
N ASN A 121 -7.71 -9.48 0.16
CA ASN A 121 -8.97 -9.26 -0.54
C ASN A 121 -9.15 -7.74 -0.72
N CYS A 122 -8.89 -7.21 -1.91
CA CYS A 122 -8.93 -5.78 -2.19
C CYS A 122 -10.39 -5.27 -2.36
N SER A 123 -11.26 -5.61 -1.40
CA SER A 123 -12.68 -5.27 -1.35
C SER A 123 -12.96 -4.23 -0.27
N PRO A 124 -14.08 -3.48 -0.35
CA PRO A 124 -14.49 -2.53 0.68
C PRO A 124 -14.46 -3.09 2.10
N GLU A 125 -14.74 -4.38 2.30
CA GLU A 125 -14.71 -5.01 3.62
C GLU A 125 -13.31 -4.99 4.23
N TRP A 126 -12.27 -5.26 3.45
CA TRP A 126 -10.90 -5.24 3.95
C TRP A 126 -10.49 -3.84 4.40
N TYR A 127 -11.00 -2.78 3.75
CA TYR A 127 -10.60 -1.41 4.04
C TYR A 127 -11.43 -0.75 5.13
N PHE A 128 -12.73 -1.02 5.19
CA PHE A 128 -13.69 -0.22 5.96
C PHE A 128 -14.35 -0.95 7.13
N LYS A 129 -14.17 -2.27 7.26
CA LYS A 129 -14.63 -3.04 8.42
C LYS A 129 -13.50 -3.25 9.41
#